data_AF-A0A4S0N5B1-F1
#
_entry.id   AF-A0A4S0N5B1-F1
#
_cell.length_a   1.000
_cell.length_b   1.000
_cell.length_c   1.000
_cell.angle_alpha   90.00
_cell.angle_beta   90.00
_cell.angle_gamma   90.00
#
_symmetry.space_group_name_H-M   'P 1'
#
loop_
_entity.id
_entity.type
_entity.pdbx_description
1 polymer ?
#
loop_
_entity_poly.entity_id
_entity_poly.type
_entity_poly.pdbx_seq_one_letter_code
_entity_poly.pdbx_strand_id
1 'polypeptide(L)' 'MTLSSMALADEIRMVERHVELGERHISRQLGLIRHLDHEGLPVTQAMEFLHLLEDMQALHRLHLSRLLRKAGGQ' A
#
# COMPACT_ATOMS: atom_id res chain seq x y z
N MET A 1 -29.99 -5.31 3.28
CA MET A 1 -28.54 -5.29 3.65
C MET A 1 -28.44 -5.43 5.16
N THR A 2 -27.63 -6.37 5.65
CA THR A 2 -27.41 -6.60 7.10
C THR A 2 -26.26 -5.73 7.62
N LEU A 3 -26.27 -5.40 8.92
CA LEU A 3 -25.21 -4.60 9.58
C LEU A 3 -23.78 -5.13 9.33
N SER A 4 -23.62 -6.45 9.21
CA SER A 4 -22.34 -7.10 8.91
C SER A 4 -21.85 -6.84 7.48
N SER A 5 -22.75 -6.71 6.51
CA SER A 5 -22.42 -6.38 5.13
C SER A 5 -21.98 -4.93 4.97
N MET A 6 -22.54 -4.00 5.74
CA MET A 6 -22.11 -2.60 5.76
C MET A 6 -20.71 -2.45 6.34
N ALA A 7 -20.42 -3.11 7.47
CA ALA A 7 -19.08 -3.09 8.07
C ALA A 7 -17.99 -3.62 7.13
N LEU A 8 -18.28 -4.69 6.37
CA LEU A 8 -17.35 -5.22 5.37
C LEU A 8 -17.10 -4.25 4.22
N ALA A 9 -18.14 -3.56 3.74
CA ALA A 9 -18.00 -2.56 2.68
C ALA A 9 -17.19 -1.34 3.14
N ASP A 10 -17.35 -0.90 4.38
CA ASP A 10 -16.54 0.17 4.98
C ASP A 10 -15.07 -0.23 5.12
N GLU A 11 -14.81 -1.47 5.55
CA GLU A 11 -13.46 -2.01 5.66
C GLU A 11 -12.77 -2.08 4.29
N ILE A 12 -13.48 -2.56 3.25
CA ILE A 12 -12.96 -2.59 1.87
C ILE A 12 -12.57 -1.18 1.41
N ARG A 13 -13.47 -0.20 1.56
CA ARG A 13 -13.20 1.20 1.17
C ARG A 13 -12.00 1.80 1.90
N MET A 14 -11.84 1.46 3.18
CA MET A 14 -10.72 1.93 3.99
C MET A 14 -9.39 1.34 3.50
N VAL A 15 -9.37 0.05 3.18
CA VAL A 15 -8.16 -0.65 2.70
C VAL A 15 -7.81 -0.24 1.28
N GLU A 16 -8.79 -0.06 0.38
CA GLU A 16 -8.57 0.50 -0.97
C GLU A 16 -7.83 1.83 -0.90
N ARG A 17 -8.27 2.74 -0.02
CA ARG A 17 -7.59 4.02 0.19
C ARG A 17 -6.16 3.86 0.69
N HIS A 18 -5.89 2.88 1.56
CA HIS A 18 -4.54 2.59 2.04
C HIS A 18 -3.64 2.04 0.93
N VAL A 19 -4.17 1.15 0.08
CA VAL A 19 -3.45 0.62 -1.09
C VAL A 19 -3.08 1.77 -2.02
N GLU A 20 -4.02 2.65 -2.37
CA GLU A 20 -3.75 3.81 -3.23
C GLU A 20 -2.73 4.78 -2.60
N LEU A 21 -2.84 5.03 -1.29
CA LEU A 21 -1.92 5.90 -0.58
C LEU A 21 -0.50 5.33 -0.57
N GLY A 22 -0.36 4.02 -0.35
CA GLY A 22 0.92 3.32 -0.40
C GLY A 22 1.57 3.39 -1.77
N GLU A 23 0.80 3.22 -2.86
CA GLU A 23 1.31 3.37 -4.24
C GLU A 23 1.87 4.77 -4.50
N ARG A 24 1.17 5.81 -4.03
CA ARG A 24 1.64 7.21 -4.13
C ARG A 24 2.92 7.43 -3.34
N HIS A 25 3.01 6.87 -2.13
CA HIS A 25 4.20 7.00 -1.29
C HIS A 25 5.41 6.30 -1.90
N ILE A 26 5.26 5.05 -2.35
CA ILE A 26 6.32 4.28 -3.02
C ILE A 26 6.83 5.04 -4.26
N SER A 27 5.91 5.50 -5.12
CA SER A 27 6.27 6.28 -6.32
C SER A 27 7.05 7.55 -5.99
N ARG A 28 6.64 8.25 -4.92
CA ARG A 28 7.34 9.44 -4.44
C ARG A 28 8.73 9.12 -3.89
N GLN A 29 8.87 8.06 -3.10
CA GLN A 29 10.17 7.66 -2.54
C GLN A 29 11.15 7.24 -3.65
N LEU A 30 10.69 6.46 -4.63
CA LEU A 30 11.46 6.14 -5.84
C LEU A 30 11.93 7.40 -6.60
N GLY A 31 11.09 8.43 -6.67
CA GLY A 31 11.46 9.72 -7.24
C GLY A 31 12.57 10.41 -6.44
N LEU A 32 12.43 10.48 -5.13
CA LEU A 32 13.41 11.10 -4.24
C LEU A 32 14.75 10.37 -4.24
N ILE A 33 14.73 9.03 -4.19
CA ILE A 33 15.93 8.20 -4.24
C ILE A 33 16.70 8.43 -5.54
N ARG A 34 16.02 8.45 -6.69
CA ARG A 34 16.67 8.75 -7.97
C ARG A 34 17.28 10.14 -8.01
N HIS A 35 16.63 11.12 -7.39
CA HIS A 35 17.18 12.47 -7.30
C HIS A 35 18.44 12.50 -6.41
N LEU A 36 18.40 11.87 -5.23
CA LEU A 36 19.57 11.79 -4.35
C LEU A 36 20.75 11.08 -5.01
N ASP A 37 20.49 9.97 -5.70
CA ASP A 37 21.51 9.21 -6.44
C ASP A 37 22.13 10.06 -7.56
N HIS A 38 21.32 10.83 -8.29
CA HIS A 38 21.80 11.75 -9.32
C HIS A 38 22.72 12.85 -8.75
N GLU A 39 22.43 13.35 -7.56
CA GLU A 39 23.26 14.34 -6.85
C GLU A 39 24.51 13.69 -6.19
N GLY A 40 24.73 12.39 -6.34
CA GLY A 40 25.83 11.65 -5.73
C GLY A 40 25.70 11.49 -4.21
N LEU A 41 24.48 11.63 -3.67
CA LEU A 41 24.20 11.50 -2.25
C LEU A 41 23.94 10.02 -1.89
N PRO A 42 24.30 9.57 -0.67
CA PRO A 42 24.06 8.20 -0.25
C PRO A 42 22.57 7.85 -0.21
N VAL A 43 22.19 6.73 -0.83
CA VAL A 43 20.79 6.27 -0.90
C VAL A 43 20.51 4.97 -0.15
N THR A 44 21.51 4.33 0.46
CA THR A 44 21.37 3.00 1.10
C THR A 44 20.20 2.93 2.09
N GLN A 45 20.13 3.86 3.05
CA GLN A 45 19.04 3.88 4.05
C GLN A 45 17.69 4.22 3.43
N ALA A 46 17.67 5.05 2.38
CA ALA A 46 16.44 5.38 1.67
C ALA A 46 15.90 4.17 0.89
N MET A 47 16.79 3.34 0.32
CA MET A 47 16.44 2.08 -0.32
C MET A 47 15.92 1.05 0.69
N GLU A 48 16.56 0.92 1.85
CA GLU A 48 16.08 0.05 2.94
C GLU A 48 14.67 0.46 3.39
N PHE A 49 14.44 1.77 3.55
CA PHE A 49 13.12 2.29 3.88
C PHE A 49 12.09 2.04 2.77
N LEU A 50 12.48 2.19 1.50
CA LEU A 50 11.61 1.88 0.36
C LEU A 50 11.16 0.42 0.39
N HIS A 51 12.07 -0.52 0.65
CA HIS A 51 11.72 -1.94 0.76
C HIS A 51 10.70 -2.20 1.88
N LEU A 52 10.84 -1.54 3.03
CA LEU A 52 9.85 -1.65 4.11
C LEU A 52 8.46 -1.16 3.68
N LEU A 53 8.39 -0.08 2.90
CA LEU A 53 7.12 0.41 2.35
C LEU A 53 6.52 -0.57 1.33
N GLU A 54 7.36 -1.19 0.51
CA GLU A 54 6.94 -2.19 -0.49
C GLU A 54 6.40 -3.46 0.19
N ASP A 55 7.07 -3.95 1.23
CA ASP A 55 6.60 -5.09 2.05
C ASP A 55 5.24 -4.78 2.70
N MET A 56 5.09 -3.60 3.30
CA MET A 56 3.82 -3.16 3.88
C MET A 56 2.72 -3.04 2.81
N GLN A 57 3.06 -2.55 1.61
CA GLN A 57 2.12 -2.45 0.51
C GLN A 57 1.66 -3.82 0.01
N ALA A 58 2.54 -4.82 -0.01
CA ALA A 58 2.17 -6.19 -0.34
C ALA A 58 1.15 -6.74 0.67
N LEU A 59 1.33 -6.47 1.96
CA LEU A 59 0.38 -6.84 3.00
C LEU A 59 -0.99 -6.15 2.82
N HIS A 60 -1.01 -4.85 2.48
CA HIS A 60 -2.26 -4.14 2.19
C HIS A 60 -3.02 -4.74 1.00
N ARG A 61 -2.32 -5.05 -0.10
CA ARG A 61 -2.93 -5.69 -1.28
C ARG A 61 -3.47 -7.08 -0.95
N LEU A 62 -2.74 -7.87 -0.17
CA LEU A 62 -3.18 -9.18 0.28
C LEU A 62 -4.43 -9.08 1.15
N HIS A 63 -4.48 -8.10 2.06
CA HIS A 63 -5.64 -7.84 2.90
C HIS A 63 -6.86 -7.45 2.06
N LEU A 64 -6.72 -6.52 1.13
CA LEU A 64 -7.80 -6.13 0.20
C LEU A 64 -8.32 -7.34 -0.57
N SER A 65 -7.41 -8.15 -1.12
CA SER A 65 -7.76 -9.37 -1.86
C SER A 65 -8.60 -10.35 -1.02
N ARG A 66 -8.30 -10.50 0.27
CA ARG A 66 -9.08 -11.33 1.20
C ARG A 66 -10.48 -10.76 1.45
N LEU A 67 -10.61 -9.44 1.64
CA LEU A 67 -11.90 -8.80 1.87
C LEU A 67 -12.81 -8.89 0.63
N LEU A 68 -12.24 -8.71 -0.56
CA LEU A 68 -12.98 -8.84 -1.83
C LEU A 68 -13.50 -10.25 -2.05
N ARG A 69 -12.71 -11.29 -1.74
CA ARG A 69 -13.19 -12.69 -1.79
C ARG A 69 -14.37 -12.92 -0.84
N LYS A 70 -14.24 -12.46 0.40
CA LYS A 70 -15.28 -12.56 1.42
C LYS A 70 -16.57 -11.85 0.99
N ALA A 71 -16.48 -10.71 0.34
CA ALA A 71 -17.64 -9.98 -0.18
C ALA A 71 -18.29 -10.68 -1.40
N GLY A 72 -17.49 -11.38 -2.21
CA GLY A 72 -17.94 -12.16 -3.36
C GLY A 72 -18.55 -13.53 -3.02
N GLY A 73 -18.62 -13.90 -1.75
CA GLY A 73 -19.21 -15.18 -1.30
C GLY A 73 -18.32 -16.41 -1.51
N GLN A 74 -17.01 -16.22 -1.65
CA GLN A 74 -16.00 -17.29 -1.70
C GLN A 74 -15.26 -17.44 -0.38
#